data_AF-F0YBQ3-F1
#
_entry.id   AF-F0YBQ3-F1
#
_cell.length_a   1.000
_cell.length_b   1.000
_cell.length_c   1.000
_cell.angle_alpha   90.00
_cell.angle_beta   90.00
_cell.angle_gamma   90.00
#
_symmetry.space_group_name_H-M   'P 1'
#
loop_
_entity.id
_entity.type
_entity.pdbx_description
1 polymer ?
#
loop_
_entity_poly.entity_id
_entity_poly.type
_entity_poly.pdbx_seq_one_letter_code
_entity_poly.pdbx_strand_id
1 'polypeptide(L)'
;PVQYCQCFVYAAVATSLSRALGVAARPVTNFQSAHDGEKNRAIEKFYDIAGAAWEPVTDGAPSHDSIWSFHVWTEMYFDRADVDCGALSLRSSCANGWQAVDATPQEESAGGGFQPLEALYRMGPASVALVKRGYGGDYDSEFVVSEVNADINLWTRSSKEE
;
A
#
# COMPACT_ATOMS: atom_id res chain seq x y z
N PRO A 1 3.90 2.56 -24.72
CA PRO A 1 3.81 1.62 -23.57
C PRO A 1 4.17 0.19 -23.99
N VAL A 2 4.98 -0.51 -23.20
CA VAL A 2 5.18 -1.96 -23.37
C VAL A 2 4.00 -2.66 -22.70
N GLN A 3 3.34 -3.58 -23.40
CA GLN A 3 2.13 -4.27 -22.93
C GLN A 3 2.39 -5.78 -22.87
N TYR A 4 2.04 -6.51 -21.79
CA TYR A 4 1.42 -6.09 -20.51
C TYR A 4 2.34 -6.39 -19.32
N CYS A 5 2.09 -5.73 -18.19
CA CYS A 5 2.90 -5.83 -16.98
C CYS A 5 2.03 -6.11 -15.76
N GLN A 6 2.56 -6.85 -14.80
CA GLN A 6 2.03 -7.01 -13.45
C GLN A 6 3.07 -6.53 -12.43
N CYS A 7 2.74 -6.55 -11.14
CA CYS A 7 3.56 -5.99 -10.06
C CYS A 7 5.03 -6.43 -10.09
N PHE A 8 5.31 -7.73 -10.27
CA PHE A 8 6.67 -8.24 -10.35
C PHE A 8 7.48 -7.70 -11.55
N VAL A 9 6.81 -7.35 -12.66
CA VAL A 9 7.45 -6.72 -13.82
C VAL A 9 7.81 -5.26 -13.48
N TYR A 10 6.87 -4.52 -12.88
CA TYR A 10 7.10 -3.14 -12.45
C TYR A 10 8.24 -3.06 -11.41
N ALA A 11 8.22 -3.92 -10.40
CA ALA A 11 9.27 -3.98 -9.39
C ALA A 11 10.65 -4.33 -9.98
N ALA A 12 10.71 -5.26 -10.93
CA ALA A 12 11.96 -5.62 -11.60
C ALA A 12 12.54 -4.44 -12.42
N VAL A 13 11.69 -3.72 -13.16
CA VAL A 13 12.09 -2.54 -13.93
C VAL A 13 12.54 -1.42 -12.98
N ALA A 14 11.76 -1.10 -11.95
CA ALA A 14 12.10 -0.09 -10.95
C ALA A 14 13.42 -0.40 -10.26
N THR A 15 13.60 -1.64 -9.79
CA THR A 15 14.87 -2.10 -9.20
C THR A 15 16.05 -1.93 -10.16
N SER A 16 15.87 -2.29 -11.44
CA SER A 16 16.92 -2.19 -12.45
C SER A 16 17.32 -0.73 -12.71
N LEU A 17 16.33 0.16 -12.83
CA LEU A 17 16.55 1.60 -12.99
C LEU A 17 17.27 2.21 -11.78
N SER A 18 16.81 1.91 -10.56
CA SER A 18 17.45 2.42 -9.34
C SER A 18 18.91 1.98 -9.23
N ARG A 19 19.20 0.70 -9.48
CA ARG A 19 20.58 0.18 -9.46
C ARG A 19 21.44 0.80 -10.55
N ALA A 20 20.90 1.00 -11.75
CA ALA A 20 21.63 1.67 -12.84
C ALA A 20 21.98 3.12 -12.51
N LEU A 21 21.14 3.80 -11.72
CA LEU A 21 21.36 5.16 -11.22
C LEU A 21 22.24 5.21 -9.95
N GLY A 22 22.72 4.07 -9.46
CA GLY A 22 23.57 4.00 -8.27
C GLY A 22 22.82 4.01 -6.94
N VAL A 23 21.49 3.88 -6.96
CA VAL A 23 20.67 3.74 -5.76
C VAL A 23 20.61 2.26 -5.38
N ALA A 24 21.01 1.93 -4.15
CA ALA A 24 20.86 0.57 -3.64
C ALA A 24 19.37 0.22 -3.54
N ALA A 25 18.97 -0.84 -4.24
CA ALA A 25 17.56 -1.25 -4.34
C ALA A 25 17.38 -2.78 -4.32
N ARG A 26 16.25 -3.25 -3.80
CA ARG A 26 15.85 -4.66 -3.78
C ARG A 26 14.34 -4.80 -4.03
N PRO A 27 13.89 -5.83 -4.76
CA PRO A 27 12.47 -6.16 -4.81
C PRO A 27 12.03 -6.84 -3.50
N VAL A 28 10.77 -6.63 -3.10
CA VAL A 28 10.14 -7.26 -1.94
C VAL A 28 8.81 -7.87 -2.35
N THR A 29 8.51 -9.07 -1.85
CA THR A 29 7.22 -9.73 -2.07
C THR A 29 6.44 -9.77 -0.76
N ASN A 30 5.22 -9.27 -0.79
CA ASN A 30 4.24 -9.40 0.28
C ASN A 30 3.18 -10.43 -0.12
N PHE A 31 2.87 -11.37 0.78
CA PHE A 31 1.83 -12.38 0.54
C PHE A 31 0.55 -11.95 1.25
N GLN A 32 -0.61 -12.26 0.65
CA GLN A 32 -1.90 -11.75 1.13
C GLN A 32 -1.90 -10.21 1.23
N SER A 33 -1.40 -9.54 0.19
CA SER A 33 -1.26 -8.08 0.18
C SER A 33 -2.63 -7.44 0.07
N ALA A 34 -2.99 -6.65 1.07
CA ALA A 34 -4.23 -5.90 1.08
C ALA A 34 -4.16 -4.71 0.12
N HIS A 35 -5.28 -4.39 -0.53
CA HIS A 35 -5.47 -3.16 -1.29
C HIS A 35 -6.72 -2.50 -0.70
N ASP A 36 -6.46 -1.57 0.22
CA ASP A 36 -7.44 -0.75 0.96
C ASP A 36 -7.72 0.54 0.16
N GLY A 37 -8.92 0.63 -0.41
CA GLY A 37 -9.35 1.80 -1.20
C GLY A 37 -9.86 2.95 -0.33
N GLU A 38 -10.27 2.67 0.92
CA GLU A 38 -10.89 3.64 1.81
C GLU A 38 -9.90 4.30 2.80
N LYS A 39 -8.65 3.84 2.84
CA LYS A 39 -7.55 4.34 3.70
C LYS A 39 -7.90 4.25 5.19
N ASN A 40 -8.56 3.17 5.57
CA ASN A 40 -9.02 2.94 6.94
C ASN A 40 -8.28 1.79 7.65
N ARG A 41 -7.28 1.18 7.00
CA ARG A 41 -6.52 0.00 7.47
C ARG A 41 -7.40 -1.23 7.69
N ALA A 42 -8.46 -1.36 6.92
CA ALA A 42 -9.33 -2.52 6.92
C ALA A 42 -9.59 -2.97 5.49
N ILE A 43 -9.93 -4.25 5.37
CA ILE A 43 -10.45 -4.85 4.14
C ILE A 43 -11.85 -5.32 4.44
N GLU A 44 -12.83 -4.76 3.75
CA GLU A 44 -14.23 -5.12 3.94
C GLU A 44 -14.66 -6.21 2.97
N LYS A 45 -15.14 -7.34 3.51
CA LYS A 45 -15.73 -8.42 2.72
C LYS A 45 -17.17 -8.65 3.11
N PHE A 46 -18.06 -8.61 2.13
CA PHE A 46 -19.49 -8.70 2.34
C PHE A 46 -20.01 -10.07 1.93
N TYR A 47 -20.88 -10.65 2.76
CA TYR A 47 -21.49 -11.95 2.53
C TYR A 47 -22.99 -11.91 2.79
N ASP A 48 -23.75 -12.62 1.96
CA ASP A 48 -25.13 -12.99 2.25
C ASP A 48 -25.15 -14.39 2.89
N ILE A 49 -25.98 -14.56 3.92
CA ILE A 49 -26.12 -15.84 4.63
C ILE A 49 -27.32 -16.59 4.05
N ALA A 50 -27.05 -17.69 3.34
CA ALA A 50 -28.07 -18.61 2.85
C ALA A 50 -28.03 -19.91 3.66
N GLY A 51 -28.82 -19.97 4.74
CA GLY A 51 -28.77 -21.08 5.69
C GLY A 51 -27.45 -21.12 6.46
N ALA A 52 -26.60 -22.11 6.18
CA ALA A 52 -25.25 -22.22 6.76
C ALA A 52 -24.14 -21.75 5.80
N ALA A 53 -24.48 -21.41 4.56
CA ALA A 53 -23.53 -20.95 3.56
C ALA A 53 -23.29 -19.44 3.66
N TRP A 54 -22.03 -19.04 3.48
CA TRP A 54 -21.58 -17.66 3.35
C TRP A 54 -21.29 -17.40 1.88
N GLU A 55 -22.20 -16.70 1.21
CA GLU A 55 -22.07 -16.39 -0.22
C GLU A 55 -21.51 -14.97 -0.38
N PRO A 56 -20.36 -14.77 -1.04
CA PRO A 56 -19.80 -13.42 -1.23
C PRO A 56 -20.77 -12.54 -2.04
N VAL A 57 -20.96 -11.30 -1.59
CA VAL A 57 -21.72 -10.30 -2.34
C VAL A 57 -20.85 -9.83 -3.50
N THR A 58 -21.17 -10.26 -4.72
CA THR A 58 -20.39 -9.91 -5.93
C THR A 58 -20.86 -8.61 -6.60
N ASP A 59 -22.14 -8.28 -6.48
CA ASP A 59 -22.74 -7.10 -7.12
C ASP A 59 -23.21 -6.09 -6.07
N GLY A 60 -22.78 -4.82 -6.20
CA GLY A 60 -23.21 -3.73 -5.31
C GLY A 60 -22.62 -3.80 -3.90
N ALA A 61 -21.50 -4.50 -3.71
CA ALA A 61 -20.75 -4.47 -2.45
C ALA A 61 -20.30 -3.02 -2.13
N PRO A 62 -20.38 -2.57 -0.87
CA PRO A 62 -20.01 -1.21 -0.47
C PRO A 62 -18.53 -0.83 -0.61
N SER A 63 -17.63 -1.81 -0.69
CA SER A 63 -16.18 -1.59 -0.80
C SER A 63 -15.63 -2.29 -2.06
N HIS A 64 -14.55 -1.71 -2.59
CA HIS A 64 -13.77 -2.25 -3.70
C HIS A 64 -12.45 -2.89 -3.25
N ASP A 65 -12.29 -3.09 -1.93
CA ASP A 65 -11.09 -3.67 -1.36
C ASP A 65 -10.78 -5.06 -1.92
N SER A 66 -9.49 -5.38 -2.00
CA SER A 66 -9.04 -6.69 -2.44
C SER A 66 -7.85 -7.20 -1.66
N ILE A 67 -7.64 -8.51 -1.70
CA ILE A 67 -6.43 -9.13 -1.16
C ILE A 67 -5.78 -9.93 -2.28
N TRP A 68 -4.60 -9.49 -2.69
CA TRP A 68 -3.82 -10.15 -3.72
C TRP A 68 -3.09 -11.34 -3.11
N SER A 69 -3.00 -12.45 -3.85
CA SER A 69 -2.25 -13.63 -3.37
C SER A 69 -0.81 -13.27 -3.02
N PHE A 70 -0.20 -12.43 -3.85
CA PHE A 70 1.03 -11.73 -3.53
C PHE A 70 1.07 -10.40 -4.30
N HIS A 71 1.87 -9.48 -3.79
CA HIS A 71 2.23 -8.23 -4.43
C HIS A 71 3.73 -7.99 -4.33
N VAL A 72 4.31 -7.27 -5.29
CA VAL A 72 5.76 -7.03 -5.36
C VAL A 72 6.03 -5.56 -5.61
N TRP A 73 6.83 -4.94 -4.74
CA TRP A 73 7.32 -3.57 -4.89
C TRP A 73 8.85 -3.51 -4.80
N THR A 74 9.41 -2.30 -4.90
CA THR A 74 10.86 -2.06 -4.75
C THR A 74 11.16 -1.30 -3.46
N GLU A 75 12.16 -1.73 -2.70
CA GLU A 75 12.75 -0.92 -1.64
C GLU A 75 14.03 -0.26 -2.13
N MET A 76 14.18 1.03 -1.85
CA MET A 76 15.38 1.83 -2.16
C MET A 76 16.02 2.32 -0.85
N TYR A 77 17.35 2.31 -0.77
CA TYR A 77 18.07 2.70 0.45
C TYR A 77 18.63 4.12 0.36
N PHE A 78 18.11 5.01 1.19
CA PHE A 78 18.61 6.38 1.31
C PHE A 78 18.16 7.06 2.62
N ASP A 79 18.72 8.22 2.91
CA ASP A 79 18.37 9.04 4.07
C ASP A 79 17.14 9.91 3.81
N ARG A 80 16.31 10.12 4.83
CA ARG A 80 15.07 10.90 4.77
C ARG A 80 15.19 12.19 5.57
N ALA A 81 16.01 13.12 5.05
CA ALA A 81 16.23 14.42 5.68
C ALA A 81 14.98 15.32 5.68
N ASP A 82 14.00 15.00 4.85
CA ASP A 82 12.68 15.64 4.76
C ASP A 82 11.75 15.30 5.94
N VAL A 83 12.00 14.20 6.64
CA VAL A 83 11.14 13.76 7.76
C VAL A 83 11.62 14.36 9.08
N ASP A 84 10.78 15.17 9.71
CA ASP A 84 11.03 15.69 11.05
C ASP A 84 10.79 14.61 12.12
N CYS A 85 11.83 13.82 12.38
CA CYS A 85 11.82 12.80 13.43
C CYS A 85 11.59 13.39 14.83
N GLY A 86 11.95 14.66 15.06
CA GLY A 86 11.74 15.34 16.34
C GLY A 86 10.26 15.61 16.58
N ALA A 87 9.53 16.06 15.56
CA ALA A 87 8.07 16.20 15.60
C ALA A 87 7.36 14.86 15.88
N LEU A 88 7.95 13.74 15.44
CA LEU A 88 7.46 12.39 15.73
C LEU A 88 7.89 11.86 17.10
N SER A 89 8.63 12.64 17.91
CA SER A 89 9.24 12.20 19.18
C SER A 89 10.12 10.95 19.03
N LEU A 90 10.78 10.80 17.87
CA LEU A 90 11.68 9.70 17.56
C LEU A 90 13.14 10.17 17.53
N ARG A 91 14.07 9.22 17.59
CA ARG A 91 15.50 9.49 17.43
C ARG A 91 15.77 10.15 16.07
N SER A 92 16.85 10.92 15.97
CA SER A 92 17.39 11.34 14.69
C SER A 92 17.58 10.13 13.76
N SER A 93 17.39 10.32 12.45
CA SER A 93 17.39 9.27 11.43
C SER A 93 16.32 8.17 11.58
N CYS A 94 15.21 8.44 12.29
CA CYS A 94 14.09 7.51 12.44
C CYS A 94 13.52 6.97 11.11
N ALA A 95 13.62 7.74 10.04
CA ALA A 95 13.07 7.42 8.73
C ALA A 95 14.09 6.91 7.71
N ASN A 96 15.40 6.95 8.02
CA ASN A 96 16.46 6.56 7.09
C ASN A 96 16.48 5.05 6.84
N GLY A 97 17.09 4.66 5.72
CA GLY A 97 17.29 3.25 5.34
C GLY A 97 16.38 2.85 4.19
N TRP A 98 15.76 1.68 4.29
CA TRP A 98 14.88 1.16 3.23
C TRP A 98 13.57 1.95 3.16
N GLN A 99 13.24 2.37 1.94
CA GLN A 99 12.01 3.07 1.59
C GLN A 99 11.24 2.24 0.58
N ALA A 100 9.98 1.90 0.87
CA ALA A 100 9.10 1.26 -0.08
C ALA A 100 8.71 2.26 -1.19
N VAL A 101 8.85 1.82 -2.44
CA VAL A 101 8.50 2.53 -3.66
C VAL A 101 7.83 1.54 -4.60
N ASP A 102 6.65 1.88 -5.07
CA ASP A 102 5.88 1.01 -5.96
C ASP A 102 5.51 1.74 -7.26
N ALA A 103 5.79 1.05 -8.36
CA ALA A 103 5.48 1.49 -9.72
C ALA A 103 4.23 0.79 -10.28
N THR A 104 3.64 -0.13 -9.53
CA THR A 104 2.36 -0.76 -9.85
C THR A 104 1.26 0.30 -9.70
N PRO A 105 0.45 0.57 -10.74
CA PRO A 105 -0.61 1.58 -10.66
C PRO A 105 -1.82 1.04 -9.89
N GLN A 106 -1.75 1.07 -8.55
CA GLN A 106 -2.87 0.70 -7.66
C GLN A 106 -3.67 1.93 -7.24
N GLU A 107 -3.02 2.88 -6.59
CA GLU A 107 -3.64 4.08 -6.04
C GLU A 107 -3.05 5.36 -6.64
N GLU A 108 -3.89 6.39 -6.74
CA GLU A 108 -3.44 7.72 -7.13
C GLU A 108 -2.89 8.46 -5.91
N SER A 109 -1.69 9.00 -6.06
CA SER A 109 -1.03 9.81 -5.03
C SER A 109 -0.92 11.27 -5.46
N ALA A 110 -1.37 12.16 -4.59
CA ALA A 110 -1.17 13.61 -4.72
C ALA A 110 0.31 14.01 -4.55
N GLY A 111 1.19 13.07 -4.18
CA GLY A 111 2.56 13.37 -3.76
C GLY A 111 2.57 14.16 -2.46
N GLY A 112 3.66 14.85 -2.18
CA GLY A 112 3.85 15.64 -0.96
C GLY A 112 4.64 16.91 -1.24
N GLY A 113 4.26 18.00 -0.55
CA GLY A 113 4.93 19.32 -0.47
C GLY A 113 5.15 20.12 -1.77
N PHE A 114 5.56 19.47 -2.85
CA PHE A 114 5.83 20.03 -4.17
C PHE A 114 4.98 19.26 -5.20
N GLN A 115 3.74 19.69 -5.35
CA GLN A 115 2.76 19.10 -6.27
C GLN A 115 3.10 19.35 -7.75
N PRO A 116 2.88 18.36 -8.64
CA PRO A 116 2.00 18.59 -9.78
C PRO A 116 0.53 18.68 -9.31
N LEU A 117 -0.26 19.53 -9.96
CA LEU A 117 -1.66 19.88 -9.63
C LEU A 117 -2.67 18.71 -9.70
N GLU A 118 -2.25 17.51 -10.10
CA GLU A 118 -3.10 16.35 -10.36
C GLU A 118 -2.55 15.09 -9.68
N ALA A 119 -3.46 14.23 -9.21
CA ALA A 119 -3.11 12.92 -8.65
C ALA A 119 -2.59 12.01 -9.76
N LEU A 120 -1.53 11.24 -9.47
CA LEU A 120 -0.87 10.36 -10.43
C LEU A 120 -0.66 8.98 -9.81
N TYR A 121 -0.65 7.93 -10.63
CA TYR A 121 -0.26 6.59 -10.19
C TYR A 121 1.23 6.52 -9.86
N ARG A 122 1.53 6.60 -8.57
CA ARG A 122 2.86 6.53 -7.97
C ARG A 122 2.68 6.27 -6.49
N MET A 123 3.68 5.67 -5.86
CA MET A 123 3.65 5.41 -4.43
C MET A 123 5.06 5.55 -3.85
N GLY A 124 5.14 6.21 -2.69
CA GLY A 124 6.35 6.35 -1.90
C GLY A 124 7.22 7.56 -2.28
N PRO A 125 8.38 7.73 -1.63
CA PRO A 125 9.01 6.78 -0.72
C PRO A 125 8.37 6.71 0.68
N ALA A 126 7.93 5.52 1.08
CA ALA A 126 7.43 5.23 2.42
C ALA A 126 8.53 4.59 3.29
N SER A 127 8.85 5.18 4.43
CA SER A 127 9.93 4.65 5.29
C SER A 127 9.50 3.34 5.94
N VAL A 128 10.20 2.24 5.62
CA VAL A 128 9.88 0.90 6.18
C VAL A 128 9.99 0.91 7.71
N ALA A 129 10.90 1.70 8.27
CA ALA A 129 11.05 1.85 9.71
C ALA A 129 9.85 2.52 10.39
N LEU A 130 9.17 3.44 9.69
CA LEU A 130 7.97 4.13 10.15
C LEU A 130 6.70 3.33 9.87
N VAL A 131 6.62 2.66 8.71
CA VAL A 131 5.54 1.70 8.38
C VAL A 131 5.46 0.61 9.45
N LYS A 132 6.61 0.06 9.89
CA LYS A 132 6.66 -0.92 10.99
C LYS A 132 6.06 -0.41 12.31
N ARG A 133 5.99 0.92 12.50
CA ARG A 133 5.40 1.57 13.68
C ARG A 133 3.95 1.98 13.44
N GLY A 134 3.38 1.68 12.28
CA GLY A 134 2.04 2.09 11.88
C GLY A 134 1.90 3.58 11.61
N TYR A 135 2.97 4.29 11.24
CA TYR A 135 2.90 5.72 10.94
C TYR A 135 2.48 5.97 9.49
N GLY A 136 1.43 6.78 9.31
CA GLY A 136 0.74 7.04 8.04
C GLY A 136 1.13 8.31 7.29
N GLY A 137 2.29 8.90 7.57
CA GLY A 137 2.70 10.16 6.95
C GLY A 137 3.34 10.01 5.56
N ASP A 138 3.93 11.10 5.08
CA ASP A 138 4.45 11.17 3.73
C ASP A 138 5.68 10.26 3.49
N TYR A 139 5.80 9.61 2.34
CA TYR A 139 4.84 9.59 1.22
C TYR A 139 4.07 8.28 1.26
N ASP A 140 2.74 8.36 1.16
CA ASP A 140 1.83 7.21 1.00
C ASP A 140 1.98 6.11 2.06
N SER A 141 2.58 6.39 3.23
CA SER A 141 2.88 5.35 4.24
C SER A 141 1.63 4.68 4.77
N GLU A 142 0.50 5.40 4.79
CA GLU A 142 -0.80 4.85 5.19
C GLU A 142 -1.21 3.68 4.30
N PHE A 143 -1.05 3.82 2.97
CA PHE A 143 -1.36 2.76 2.02
C PHE A 143 -0.49 1.52 2.29
N VAL A 144 0.82 1.71 2.49
CA VAL A 144 1.75 0.59 2.77
C VAL A 144 1.42 -0.11 4.08
N VAL A 145 1.02 0.65 5.10
CA VAL A 145 0.59 0.07 6.38
C VAL A 145 -0.64 -0.80 6.15
N SER A 146 -1.62 -0.34 5.36
CA SER A 146 -2.77 -1.16 4.99
C SER A 146 -2.34 -2.41 4.22
N GLU A 147 -1.44 -2.31 3.25
CA GLU A 147 -0.99 -3.47 2.46
C GLU A 147 -0.43 -4.63 3.30
N VAL A 148 0.23 -4.32 4.41
CA VAL A 148 0.91 -5.30 5.26
C VAL A 148 0.20 -5.59 6.58
N ASN A 149 -0.77 -4.78 6.99
CA ASN A 149 -1.33 -4.82 8.34
C ASN A 149 -2.82 -4.42 8.43
N ALA A 150 -3.56 -4.42 7.32
CA ALA A 150 -5.01 -4.21 7.36
C ALA A 150 -5.73 -5.39 8.02
N ASP A 151 -6.74 -5.09 8.85
CA ASP A 151 -7.63 -6.10 9.40
C ASP A 151 -8.65 -6.56 8.33
N ILE A 152 -9.10 -7.81 8.40
CA ILE A 152 -10.15 -8.31 7.49
C ILE A 152 -11.48 -8.32 8.23
N ASN A 153 -12.38 -7.42 7.85
CA ASN A 153 -13.72 -7.32 8.41
C ASN A 153 -14.70 -8.10 7.54
N LEU A 154 -15.36 -9.09 8.13
CA LEU A 154 -16.40 -9.87 7.45
C LEU A 154 -17.77 -9.32 7.85
N TRP A 155 -18.51 -8.82 6.89
CA TRP A 155 -19.82 -8.20 7.07
C TRP A 155 -20.93 -9.09 6.53
N THR A 156 -22.04 -9.15 7.26
CA THR A 156 -23.27 -9.82 6.82
C THR A 156 -24.46 -8.91 7.05
N ARG A 157 -25.46 -8.97 6.16
CA ARG A 157 -26.72 -8.26 6.41
C ARG A 157 -27.45 -8.92 7.57
N SER A 158 -27.98 -8.10 8.49
CA SER A 158 -28.97 -8.58 9.46
C SER A 158 -30.15 -9.17 8.70
N SER A 159 -30.64 -10.34 9.10
CA SER A 159 -32.00 -10.75 8.72
C SER A 159 -32.92 -9.59 9.10
N LYS A 160 -33.77 -9.13 8.17
CA LYS A 160 -34.89 -8.28 8.56
C LYS A 160 -35.67 -9.09 9.60
N GLU A 161 -35.80 -8.57 10.81
CA GLU A 161 -36.86 -9.04 11.71
C GLU A 161 -38.17 -8.79 10.96
N GLU A 162 -38.84 -9.88 10.55
CA GLU A 162 -40.21 -9.85 10.04
C GLU A 162 -41.21 -9.57 11.17
#